data_AF-A0A2D5GGV5-F1
#
_entry.id   AF-A0A2D5GGV5-F1
#
_cell.length_a   1.000
_cell.length_b   1.000
_cell.length_c   1.000
_cell.angle_alpha   90.00
_cell.angle_beta   90.00
_cell.angle_gamma   90.00
#
_symmetry.space_group_name_H-M   'P 1'
#
loop_
_entity.id
_entity.type
_entity.pdbx_description
1 polymer ?
#
loop_
_entity_poly.entity_id
_entity_poly.type
_entity_poly.pdbx_seq_one_letter_code
_entity_poly.pdbx_strand_id
1 'polypeptide(L)'
;MSKQEPLRSLSDIYRFFRKNTTPIYFVSPTAYNILGLGQWIQGFKYITHFDSFDGGHFRVTNPAQNTEREFQSMEDMVNYLLSHKE
;
A
#
# COMPACT_ATOMS: atom_id res chain seq x y z
N MET A 1 -7.20 -1.45 -29.51
CA MET A 1 -7.42 -1.34 -28.05
C MET A 1 -8.91 -1.17 -27.81
N SER A 2 -9.55 -2.06 -27.05
CA SER A 2 -10.96 -1.92 -26.69
C SER A 2 -11.16 -0.67 -25.83
N LYS A 3 -12.14 0.17 -26.16
CA LYS A 3 -12.53 1.34 -25.39
C LYS A 3 -12.98 0.87 -24.00
N GLN A 4 -12.22 1.18 -22.94
CA GLN A 4 -12.65 0.87 -21.58
C GLN A 4 -13.85 1.75 -21.25
N GLU A 5 -14.96 1.13 -20.84
CA GLU A 5 -16.11 1.88 -20.36
C GLU A 5 -15.74 2.62 -19.08
N PRO A 6 -16.15 3.89 -18.92
CA PRO A 6 -15.87 4.65 -17.70
C PRO A 6 -16.59 3.98 -16.51
N LEU A 7 -15.90 3.88 -15.37
CA LEU A 7 -16.49 3.40 -14.12
C LEU A 7 -17.48 4.45 -13.60
N ARG A 8 -18.76 4.09 -13.39
CA ARG A 8 -19.82 5.04 -13.01
C ARG A 8 -20.37 4.83 -11.60
N SER A 9 -20.11 3.66 -11.03
CA SER A 9 -20.62 3.29 -9.71
C SER A 9 -19.56 2.62 -8.85
N LEU A 10 -19.83 2.56 -7.55
CA LEU A 10 -18.98 1.83 -6.60
C LEU A 10 -18.90 0.33 -6.93
N SER A 11 -20.00 -0.25 -7.42
CA SER A 11 -20.04 -1.64 -7.89
C SER A 11 -19.10 -1.87 -9.08
N ASP A 12 -18.99 -0.91 -9.99
CA ASP A 12 -18.06 -0.98 -11.13
C ASP A 12 -16.62 -0.93 -10.64
N ILE A 13 -16.32 -0.03 -9.68
CA ILE A 13 -14.99 0.11 -9.06
C ILE A 13 -14.57 -1.20 -8.38
N TYR A 14 -15.44 -1.80 -7.55
CA TYR A 14 -15.12 -3.08 -6.90
C TYR A 14 -14.97 -4.23 -7.91
N ARG A 15 -15.80 -4.27 -8.96
CA ARG A 15 -15.67 -5.29 -10.01
C ARG A 15 -14.36 -5.15 -10.78
N PHE A 16 -13.94 -3.91 -11.05
CA PHE A 16 -12.65 -3.60 -11.66
C PHE A 16 -11.49 -4.09 -10.77
N PHE A 17 -11.44 -3.66 -9.52
CA PHE A 17 -10.33 -4.00 -8.61
C PHE A 17 -10.26 -5.48 -8.19
N ARG A 18 -11.38 -6.20 -8.20
CA ARG A 18 -11.38 -7.66 -7.98
C ARG A 18 -10.63 -8.44 -9.05
N LYS A 19 -10.51 -7.91 -10.28
CA LYS A 19 -9.76 -8.54 -11.37
C LYS A 19 -8.42 -7.85 -11.63
N ASN A 20 -8.07 -6.85 -10.81
CA ASN A 20 -6.86 -6.07 -11.01
C ASN A 20 -5.64 -6.90 -10.62
N THR A 21 -4.85 -7.26 -11.62
CA THR A 21 -3.56 -7.96 -11.45
C THR A 21 -2.39 -7.00 -11.32
N THR A 22 -2.57 -5.73 -11.66
CA THR A 22 -1.53 -4.71 -11.51
C THR A 22 -1.26 -4.45 -10.03
N PRO A 23 -0.03 -4.63 -9.53
CA PRO A 23 0.28 -4.36 -8.14
C PRO A 23 0.03 -2.90 -7.77
N ILE A 24 -0.58 -2.67 -6.61
CA ILE A 24 -0.81 -1.34 -6.06
C ILE A 24 -0.14 -1.29 -4.69
N TYR A 25 0.77 -0.35 -4.51
CA TYR A 25 1.52 -0.17 -3.28
C TYR A 25 1.05 1.11 -2.60
N PHE A 26 0.76 1.01 -1.31
CA PHE A 26 0.57 2.15 -0.45
C PHE A 26 1.77 2.30 0.48
N VAL A 27 2.47 3.43 0.33
CA VAL A 27 3.68 3.73 1.10
C VAL A 27 3.36 4.85 2.08
N SER A 28 3.54 4.59 3.36
CA SER A 28 3.12 5.49 4.44
C SER A 28 3.82 5.12 5.76
N PRO A 29 3.95 6.04 6.73
CA PRO A 29 4.41 5.69 8.07
C PRO A 29 3.65 4.51 8.71
N THR A 30 2.32 4.46 8.51
CA THR A 30 1.42 3.41 9.04
C THR A 30 0.34 3.04 8.01
N ALA A 31 -0.32 1.89 8.20
CA ALA A 31 -1.41 1.41 7.34
C ALA A 31 -2.82 1.86 7.80
N TYR A 32 -2.93 2.53 8.94
CA TYR A 32 -4.19 2.69 9.69
C TYR A 32 -5.28 3.44 8.91
N ASN A 33 -4.92 4.45 8.13
CA ASN A 33 -5.87 5.33 7.43
C ASN A 33 -6.70 4.62 6.34
N ILE A 34 -6.19 3.54 5.74
CA ILE A 34 -6.86 2.75 4.70
C ILE A 34 -6.78 1.25 4.99
N LEU A 35 -6.86 0.91 6.28
CA LEU A 35 -6.82 -0.47 6.73
C LEU A 35 -8.02 -1.25 6.16
N GLY A 36 -7.78 -2.48 5.69
CA GLY A 36 -8.81 -3.33 5.08
C GLY A 36 -9.05 -3.11 3.58
N LEU A 37 -8.46 -2.07 2.96
CA LEU A 37 -8.62 -1.80 1.52
C LEU A 37 -8.17 -2.99 0.64
N GLY A 38 -7.17 -3.74 1.10
CA GLY A 38 -6.68 -4.96 0.43
C GLY A 38 -7.69 -6.12 0.36
N GLN A 39 -8.82 -6.06 1.09
CA GLN A 39 -9.91 -7.03 0.93
C GLN A 39 -10.66 -6.82 -0.40
N TRP A 40 -10.68 -5.59 -0.91
CA TRP A 40 -11.38 -5.21 -2.14
C TRP A 40 -10.46 -5.16 -3.36
N ILE A 41 -9.17 -4.92 -3.13
CA ILE A 41 -8.16 -4.75 -4.17
C ILE A 41 -7.13 -5.88 -4.07
N GLN A 42 -7.25 -6.87 -4.96
CA GLN A 42 -6.48 -8.11 -4.85
C GLN A 42 -4.96 -7.89 -4.89
N GLY A 43 -4.48 -7.00 -5.76
CA GLY A 43 -3.06 -6.65 -5.92
C GLY A 43 -2.51 -5.63 -4.92
N PHE A 44 -3.24 -5.32 -3.84
CA PHE A 44 -2.86 -4.25 -2.90
C PHE A 44 -1.86 -4.72 -1.84
N LYS A 45 -0.82 -3.91 -1.62
CA LYS A 45 0.22 -4.11 -0.61
C LYS A 45 0.51 -2.82 0.15
N TYR A 46 0.87 -2.96 1.42
CA TYR A 46 1.31 -1.89 2.30
C TYR A 46 2.83 -1.95 2.43
N ILE A 47 3.50 -0.80 2.31
CA ILE A 47 4.90 -0.63 2.71
C ILE A 47 4.89 0.41 3.82
N THR A 48 5.22 0.00 5.04
CA THR A 48 5.15 0.90 6.20
C THR A 48 6.39 0.88 7.05
N HIS A 49 6.66 2.00 7.73
CA HIS A 49 7.75 2.08 8.68
C HIS A 49 7.37 1.42 10.01
N PHE A 50 6.19 1.79 10.54
CA PHE A 50 5.62 1.15 11.72
C PHE A 50 4.66 0.06 11.28
N ASP A 51 4.84 -1.14 11.84
CA ASP A 51 3.94 -2.25 11.56
C ASP A 51 2.69 -2.15 12.43
N SER A 52 1.53 -1.98 11.78
CA SER A 52 0.22 -1.95 12.44
C SER A 52 -0.34 -3.36 12.72
N PHE A 53 0.33 -4.40 12.25
CA PHE A 53 -0.11 -5.80 12.30
C PHE A 53 0.89 -6.73 13.00
N ASP A 54 1.93 -6.19 13.63
CA ASP A 54 2.91 -6.93 14.44
C ASP A 54 3.51 -8.15 13.71
N GLY A 55 3.92 -7.95 12.46
CA GLY A 55 4.52 -8.94 11.56
C GLY A 55 3.54 -9.93 10.96
N GLY A 56 2.26 -9.90 11.36
CA GLY A 56 1.30 -10.98 11.08
C GLY A 56 0.57 -10.91 9.73
N HIS A 57 0.72 -9.82 8.96
CA HIS A 57 -0.13 -9.59 7.80
C HIS A 57 0.62 -9.67 6.47
N PHE A 58 0.32 -10.70 5.66
CA PHE A 58 0.99 -11.02 4.38
C PHE A 58 1.01 -9.90 3.31
N ARG A 59 0.15 -8.89 3.45
CA ARG A 59 0.13 -7.72 2.54
C ARG A 59 1.04 -6.58 3.00
N VAL A 60 1.66 -6.70 4.18
CA VAL A 60 2.49 -5.65 4.78
C VAL A 60 3.94 -6.00 4.58
N THR A 61 4.72 -5.00 4.21
CA THR A 61 6.17 -5.08 4.13
C THR A 61 6.74 -3.94 4.96
N ASN A 62 7.60 -4.29 5.90
CA ASN A 62 8.33 -3.35 6.74
C ASN A 62 9.82 -3.50 6.37
N PRO A 63 10.38 -2.54 5.60
CA PRO A 63 11.81 -2.53 5.28
C PRO A 63 12.67 -2.59 6.54
N ALA A 64 13.84 -3.21 6.45
CA ALA A 64 14.73 -3.36 7.59
C ALA A 64 15.23 -1.99 8.05
N GLN A 65 15.00 -1.67 9.32
CA GLN A 65 15.45 -0.40 9.90
C GLN A 65 16.93 -0.52 10.26
N ASN A 66 17.80 -0.04 9.37
CA ASN A 66 19.24 -0.15 9.53
C ASN A 66 19.85 0.86 10.52
N THR A 67 19.06 1.82 11.00
CA THR A 67 19.50 2.89 11.89
C THR A 67 18.34 3.46 12.72
N GLU A 68 18.63 3.89 13.96
CA GLU A 68 17.78 4.81 14.72
C GLU A 68 17.82 6.18 14.01
N ARG A 69 17.01 6.32 12.96
CA ARG A 69 16.89 7.56 12.20
C ARG A 69 15.73 8.38 12.74
N GLU A 70 16.01 9.61 13.15
CA GLU A 70 14.96 10.60 13.36
C GLU A 70 14.45 11.13 12.01
N PHE A 71 13.14 11.08 11.81
CA PHE A 71 12.48 11.63 10.63
C PHE A 71 11.97 13.03 10.94
N GLN A 72 12.26 13.97 10.04
CA GLN A 72 11.81 15.36 10.18
C GLN A 72 10.39 15.57 9.63
N SER A 73 9.88 14.64 8.82
CA SER A 73 8.53 14.70 8.26
C SER A 73 8.03 13.33 7.79
N MET A 74 6.72 13.23 7.50
CA MET A 74 6.14 12.04 6.86
C MET A 74 6.72 11.81 5.45
N GLU A 75 7.01 12.89 4.72
CA GLU A 75 7.63 12.81 3.39
C GLU A 75 9.03 12.23 3.47
N ASP A 76 9.84 12.66 4.45
CA ASP A 76 11.18 12.12 4.67
C ASP A 76 11.15 10.62 4.97
N MET A 77 10.17 10.19 5.79
CA MET A 77 9.96 8.76 6.07
C MET A 77 9.53 7.98 4.82
N VAL A 78 8.62 8.52 4.01
CA VAL A 78 8.21 7.85 2.76
C VAL A 78 9.36 7.76 1.77
N ASN A 79 10.15 8.83 1.62
CA ASN A 79 11.35 8.83 0.78
C ASN A 79 12.38 7.81 1.27
N TYR A 80 12.57 7.69 2.59
CA TYR A 80 13.39 6.64 3.17
C TYR A 80 12.87 5.26 2.81
N LEU A 81 11.57 4.97 3.00
CA LEU A 81 10.99 3.67 2.64
C LEU A 81 11.17 3.35 1.16
N LEU A 82 10.97 4.32 0.26
CA LEU A 82 11.15 4.16 -1.19
C LEU A 82 12.62 3.95 -1.60
N SER A 83 13.58 4.39 -0.78
CA SER A 83 15.00 4.17 -1.05
C SER A 83 15.47 2.73 -0.77
N HIS A 84 14.67 1.95 -0.02
CA HIS A 84 14.96 0.54 0.24
C HIS A 84 14.62 -0.29 -1.00
N LYS A 85 15.58 -1.11 -1.45
CA LYS A 85 15.47 -1.92 -2.68
C LYS A 85 14.85 -3.31 -2.45
N GLU A 86 14.55 -3.61 -1.20
CA GLU A 86 13.99 -4.89 -0.74
C GLU A 86 12.48 -5.01 -0.98
#